data_AF-A0A2X3J6R7-F1
#
_entry.id   AF-A0A2X3J6R7-F1
#
_cell.length_a   1.000
_cell.length_b   1.000
_cell.length_c   1.000
_cell.angle_alpha   90.00
_cell.angle_beta   90.00
_cell.angle_gamma   90.00
#
_symmetry.space_group_name_H-M   'P 1'
#
loop_
_entity.id
_entity.type
_entity.pdbx_description
1 polymer ?
#
loop_
_entity_poly.entity_id
_entity_poly.type
_entity_poly.pdbx_seq_one_letter_code
_entity_poly.pdbx_strand_id
1 'polypeptide(L)' 'MSSHHGEAIELTIIEDENLARRTPLEWRQAIYEEKLAQAREAMSNDSNIQTLQRFFDAELDEDSIRPV' A
#
# COMPACT_ATOMS: atom_id res chain seq x y z
N MET A 1 -9.29 -10.25 -23.06
CA MET A 1 -10.50 -9.51 -22.62
C MET A 1 -11.78 -10.08 -23.24
N SER A 2 -11.76 -10.58 -24.49
CA SER A 2 -12.86 -11.34 -25.12
C SER A 2 -13.17 -12.70 -24.45
N SER A 3 -12.28 -13.24 -23.61
CA SER A 3 -12.51 -14.50 -22.89
C SER A 3 -13.44 -14.38 -21.68
N HIS A 4 -13.70 -13.17 -21.17
CA HIS A 4 -14.48 -12.96 -19.94
C HIS A 4 -15.97 -12.62 -20.17
N HIS A 5 -16.38 -12.28 -21.39
CA HIS A 5 -17.74 -11.81 -21.67
C HIS A 5 -18.46 -12.57 -22.79
N GLY A 6 -17.86 -13.63 -23.35
CA GLY A 6 -18.49 -14.49 -24.35
C GLY A 6 -18.77 -13.84 -25.72
N GLU A 7 -18.64 -12.51 -25.83
CA GLU A 7 -18.84 -11.72 -27.04
C GLU A 7 -17.63 -10.80 -27.29
N ALA A 8 -17.45 -10.37 -28.55
CA ALA A 8 -16.35 -9.51 -28.94
C ALA A 8 -16.57 -8.08 -28.41
N ILE A 9 -15.68 -7.62 -27.52
CA ILE A 9 -15.67 -6.24 -27.01
C ILE A 9 -14.66 -5.44 -27.81
N GLU A 10 -15.08 -4.29 -28.34
CA GLU A 10 -14.18 -3.31 -28.95
C GLU A 10 -13.51 -2.47 -27.85
N LEU A 11 -12.20 -2.61 -27.70
CA LEU A 11 -11.41 -1.89 -26.70
C LEU A 11 -10.76 -0.67 -27.35
N THR A 12 -11.10 0.52 -26.87
CA THR A 12 -10.40 1.75 -27.22
C THR A 12 -9.66 2.26 -25.98
N ILE A 13 -8.35 2.48 -26.08
CA ILE A 13 -7.55 3.10 -25.03
C ILE A 13 -7.52 4.60 -25.30
N ILE A 14 -7.98 5.39 -24.33
CA ILE A 14 -7.94 6.85 -24.38
C ILE A 14 -6.95 7.35 -23.33
N GLU A 15 -6.19 8.39 -23.68
CA GLU A 15 -5.41 9.15 -22.72
C GLU A 15 -6.37 10.12 -22.01
N ASP A 16 -6.69 9.83 -20.75
CA ASP A 16 -7.52 10.66 -19.89
C ASP A 16 -6.69 11.08 -18.68
N GLU A 17 -6.39 12.38 -18.57
CA GLU A 17 -5.65 12.97 -17.44
C GLU A 17 -6.57 13.32 -16.26
N ASN A 18 -7.84 12.89 -16.29
CA ASN A 18 -8.78 13.16 -15.22
C ASN A 18 -8.46 12.39 -13.93
N LEU A 19 -7.74 13.07 -13.04
CA LEU A 19 -7.34 12.60 -11.71
C LEU A 19 -8.52 12.33 -10.75
N ALA A 20 -9.77 12.64 -11.13
CA ALA A 20 -10.94 12.34 -10.29
C ALA A 20 -11.20 10.83 -10.17
N ARG A 21 -10.64 10.01 -11.08
CA ARG A 21 -10.78 8.54 -11.04
C ARG A 21 -9.40 7.91 -10.92
N ARG A 22 -9.19 7.18 -9.83
CA ARG A 22 -7.98 6.38 -9.64
C ARG A 22 -8.03 5.11 -10.49
N THR A 23 -6.96 4.88 -11.23
CA THR A 23 -6.68 3.61 -11.89
C THR A 23 -6.49 2.50 -10.85
N PRO A 24 -6.67 1.22 -11.22
CA PRO A 24 -6.39 0.10 -10.31
C PRO A 24 -4.96 0.10 -9.74
N LEU A 25 -3.99 0.62 -10.49
CA LEU A 25 -2.61 0.76 -10.03
C LEU A 25 -2.48 1.78 -8.90
N GLU A 26 -3.11 2.94 -9.06
CA GLU A 26 -3.12 4.00 -8.04
C GLU A 26 -3.88 3.57 -6.79
N TRP A 27 -4.96 2.79 -6.94
CA TRP A 27 -5.64 2.17 -5.79
C TRP A 27 -4.72 1.24 -5.01
N ARG A 28 -3.97 0.38 -5.71
CA ARG A 28 -3.00 -0.50 -5.07
C ARG A 28 -1.96 0.30 -4.30
N GLN A 29 -1.46 1.39 -4.87
CA GLN A 29 -0.49 2.25 -4.22
C GLN A 29 -1.08 2.96 -2.99
N ALA A 30 -2.26 3.55 -3.11
CA ALA A 30 -2.93 4.25 -2.01
C ALA A 30 -3.19 3.33 -0.81
N ILE A 31 -3.69 2.10 -1.06
CA ILE A 31 -3.94 1.11 0.00
C ILE A 31 -2.64 0.66 0.64
N TYR A 32 -1.58 0.50 -0.15
CA TYR A 32 -0.27 0.10 0.37
C TYR A 32 0.33 1.18 1.28
N GLU A 33 0.28 2.44 0.86
CA GLU A 33 0.77 3.58 1.64
C GLU A 33 -0.01 3.75 2.95
N GLU A 34 -1.34 3.60 2.90
CA GLU A 34 -2.20 3.64 4.10
C GLU A 34 -1.83 2.52 5.09
N LYS A 35 -1.70 1.28 4.60
CA LYS A 35 -1.28 0.15 5.44
C LYS A 35 0.12 0.32 6.00
N LEU A 36 1.04 0.90 5.22
CA LEU A 36 2.41 1.16 5.67
C LEU A 36 2.43 2.19 6.82
N ALA A 37 1.68 3.29 6.68
CA ALA A 37 1.55 4.30 7.73
C ALA A 37 0.96 3.69 9.00
N GLN A 38 -0.10 2.88 8.87
CA GLN A 38 -0.72 2.20 10.00
C GLN A 38 0.24 1.22 10.70
N ALA A 39 1.00 0.44 9.92
CA ALA A 39 2.00 -0.48 10.48
C ALA A 39 3.10 0.27 11.23
N ARG A 40 3.59 1.40 10.70
CA ARG A 40 4.59 2.26 11.35
C ARG A 40 4.08 2.82 12.68
N GLU A 41 2.85 3.33 12.71
CA GLU A 41 2.22 3.83 13.94
C GLU A 41 2.04 2.71 14.97
N ALA A 42 1.56 1.53 14.55
CA ALA A 42 1.37 0.39 15.43
C ALA A 42 2.70 -0.09 16.06
N MET A 43 3.76 -0.17 15.25
CA MET A 43 5.08 -0.58 15.75
C MET A 43 5.71 0.45 16.68
N SER A 44 5.55 1.74 16.40
CA SER A 44 6.05 2.82 17.27
C SER A 44 5.35 2.83 18.63
N ASN A 45 4.04 2.56 18.64
CA ASN A 45 3.22 2.51 19.86
C ASN A 45 3.27 1.16 20.60
N ASP A 46 3.98 0.16 20.07
CA ASP A 46 4.06 -1.16 20.71
C ASP A 46 5.00 -1.13 21.93
N SER A 47 4.47 -1.51 23.09
CA SER A 47 5.23 -1.50 24.35
C SER A 47 6.39 -2.48 24.38
N ASN A 48 6.29 -3.61 23.66
CA ASN A 48 7.37 -4.59 23.56
C ASN A 48 8.50 -4.02 22.70
N ILE A 49 8.17 -3.39 21.57
CA ILE A 49 9.16 -2.72 20.72
C ILE A 49 9.88 -1.62 21.49
N GLN A 50 9.15 -0.76 22.20
CA GLN A 50 9.76 0.29 23.04
C GLN A 50 10.65 -0.28 24.15
N THR A 51 10.25 -1.41 24.75
CA THR A 51 11.06 -2.09 25.76
C THR A 51 12.35 -2.65 25.16
N LEU A 52 12.27 -3.28 23.99
CA LEU A 52 13.44 -3.80 23.27
C LEU A 52 14.39 -2.68 22.84
N GLN A 53 13.87 -1.56 22.31
CA GLN A 53 14.69 -0.39 21.97
C GLN A 53 15.46 0.13 23.19
N ARG A 54 14.79 0.29 24.35
CA ARG A 54 15.44 0.75 25.59
C ARG A 54 16.43 -0.26 26.17
N PHE A 55 16.14 -1.56 26.05
CA PHE A 55 16.96 -2.60 26.64
C PHE A 55 18.24 -2.87 25.83
N PHE A 56 18.14 -2.77 24.50
CA PHE A 56 19.23 -3.03 23.58
C PHE A 56 19.88 -1.77 22.99
N ASP A 57 19.42 -0.58 23.39
CA ASP A 57 19.77 0.71 22.78
C ASP A 57 19.64 0.65 21.24
N ALA A 58 18.55 0.02 20.79
CA ALA A 58 18.30 -0.29 19.39
C ALA A 58 17.31 0.72 18.79
N GLU A 59 17.46 0.99 17.49
CA GLU A 59 16.54 1.84 16.73
C GLU A 59 15.65 0.99 15.82
N LEU A 60 14.39 1.41 15.67
CA LEU A 60 13.49 0.80 14.69
C LEU A 60 13.80 1.36 13.31
N ASP A 61 14.21 0.48 12.40
CA ASP A 61 14.33 0.82 10.98
C ASP A 61 12.94 0.86 10.33
N GLU A 62 12.38 2.06 10.24
CA GLU A 62 11.06 2.29 9.68
C GLU A 62 10.96 2.06 8.17
N ASP A 63 12.10 1.99 7.46
CA ASP A 63 12.15 1.72 6.01
C ASP A 63 12.13 0.22 5.69
N SER A 64 12.37 -0.62 6.70
CA SER A 64 12.25 -2.09 6.62
C SER A 64 10.80 -2.59 6.79
N ILE A 65 9.88 -1.72 7.20
CA ILE A 65 8.49 -2.10 7.46
C ILE A 65 7.80 -2.43 6.13
N ARG A 66 7.27 -3.66 6.02
CA ARG A 66 6.48 -4.13 4.87
C ARG A 66 5.08 -4.53 5.35
N PRO A 67 4.01 -3.97 4.75
CA PRO A 67 2.66 -4.46 5.03
C PRO A 67 2.45 -5.85 4.40
N VAL A 68 1.82 -6.76 5.16
CA VAL A 68 1.39 -8.09 4.72
C VAL A 68 -0.08 -8.12 4.25
#